data_AF-A0A4Q9HN21-F1
#
_entry.id   AF-A0A4Q9HN21-F1
#
_cell.length_a   1.000
_cell.length_b   1.000
_cell.length_c   1.000
_cell.angle_alpha   90.00
_cell.angle_beta   90.00
_cell.angle_gamma   90.00
#
_symmetry.space_group_name_H-M   'P 1'
#
loop_
_entity.id
_entity.type
_entity.pdbx_description
1 polymer ?
#
loop_
_entity_poly.entity_id
_entity_poly.type
_entity_poly.pdbx_seq_one_letter_code
_entity_poly.pdbx_strand_id
1 'polypeptide(L)'
;MNGRARLALCAAVATLSASCALLPLVEPFDWLYQAAVMLAIVSGVGAAARRMSPVRPLALAAQALVAVLLLTLVFTRGQAIAWVLPGPEAVAEFGRLVQQGASDVGRYAIPAPLTPGIRLLLVAGVLVIGLCVDALAVTYRAAAPAGLPLLALYSVAAGLSPGGAGWLWFLVAAAGYLLLLLAEGRDRLSQWGRMFGGSPGADRPDTGRSRPAGPGGTAFAPVRTGHRIGAVVLGIALVVPAALPSLGGGLLGPPTGGESAGGGGGTISAVNPLVSLQNSLNQPADREVLNYRTTTDDTRDMYLRIVALDQFDGTAWKPSERTVTDVPDRLPDPPGLSPAVHTLRVNTSISTAEWYAQNWLPLPYPAAKVDIPGRWRFEPAGRTLVGDRGQNTRGVQYQVESLLVRPTAHQLATAPPPPAELLREYTKVPDSLPTVVHDTARKVTYGARTAYDKAVKLQDWFSLNGGFSYNTEVQAGSGSEAIVRFLEQKEGFCVHFSFTMAAMARTLGIPARVAVGFTPGTRQPDGTTSVGLKDAHAWPELYFEGVGWTRFEPTPSR
;
A
#
# COMPACT_ATOMS: atom_id res chain seq x y z
N MET A 1 -2.90 -45.61 -11.11
CA MET A 1 -3.81 -44.44 -10.99
C MET A 1 -4.31 -44.03 -12.37
N ASN A 2 -5.62 -43.84 -12.54
CA ASN A 2 -6.18 -43.28 -13.78
C ASN A 2 -5.65 -41.84 -14.00
N GLY A 3 -5.34 -41.44 -15.23
CA GLY A 3 -4.76 -40.11 -15.55
C GLY A 3 -5.54 -38.93 -14.94
N ARG A 4 -6.88 -39.01 -14.95
CA ARG A 4 -7.77 -38.01 -14.33
C ARG A 4 -7.59 -37.88 -12.81
N ALA A 5 -7.33 -38.97 -12.10
CA ALA A 5 -7.12 -38.93 -10.65
C ALA A 5 -5.76 -38.31 -10.30
N ARG A 6 -4.74 -38.55 -11.15
CA ARG A 6 -3.43 -37.93 -11.02
C ARG A 6 -3.50 -36.42 -11.26
N LEU A 7 -4.23 -35.99 -12.29
CA LEU A 7 -4.40 -34.58 -12.61
C LEU A 7 -5.16 -33.83 -11.51
N ALA A 8 -6.18 -34.44 -10.91
CA ALA A 8 -6.90 -33.89 -9.75
C ALA A 8 -6.01 -33.75 -8.51
N LEU A 9 -5.16 -34.74 -8.24
CA LEU A 9 -4.18 -34.64 -7.15
C LEU A 9 -3.19 -33.50 -7.40
N CYS A 10 -2.65 -33.39 -8.63
CA CYS A 10 -1.74 -32.30 -8.99
C CYS A 10 -2.41 -30.92 -8.90
N ALA A 11 -3.69 -30.80 -9.26
CA ALA A 11 -4.47 -29.57 -9.14
C ALA A 11 -4.63 -29.14 -7.67
N ALA A 12 -4.95 -30.09 -6.80
CA ALA A 12 -5.05 -29.84 -5.35
C ALA A 12 -3.70 -29.43 -4.76
N VAL A 13 -2.62 -30.14 -5.11
CA VAL A 13 -1.25 -29.80 -4.66
C VAL A 13 -0.84 -28.42 -5.15
N ALA A 14 -1.07 -28.09 -6.42
CA ALA A 14 -0.74 -26.76 -6.97
C ALA A 14 -1.47 -25.63 -6.22
N THR A 15 -2.75 -25.85 -5.91
CA THR A 15 -3.55 -24.90 -5.13
C THR A 15 -3.01 -24.72 -3.71
N LEU A 16 -2.66 -25.80 -3.02
CA LEU A 16 -2.07 -25.72 -1.67
C LEU A 16 -0.70 -25.06 -1.68
N SER A 17 0.15 -25.39 -2.65
CA SER A 17 1.45 -24.75 -2.83
C SER A 17 1.34 -23.24 -3.05
N ALA A 18 0.37 -22.79 -3.86
CA ALA A 18 0.10 -21.37 -4.04
C ALA A 18 -0.46 -20.71 -2.75
N SER A 19 -1.27 -21.44 -1.98
CA SER A 19 -1.84 -20.97 -0.71
C SER A 19 -0.79 -20.75 0.37
N CYS A 20 0.34 -21.45 0.32
CA CYS A 20 1.46 -21.23 1.24
C CYS A 20 2.01 -19.80 1.20
N ALA A 21 1.81 -19.07 0.09
CA ALA A 21 2.20 -17.66 0.01
C ALA A 21 1.44 -16.77 1.01
N LEU A 22 0.27 -17.19 1.48
CA LEU A 22 -0.54 -16.47 2.47
C LEU A 22 -0.08 -16.73 3.92
N LEU A 23 0.81 -17.69 4.17
CA LEU A 23 1.28 -18.03 5.53
C LEU A 23 1.88 -16.85 6.29
N PRO A 24 2.72 -15.98 5.69
CA PRO A 24 3.27 -14.82 6.41
C PRO A 24 2.23 -13.77 6.77
N LEU A 25 1.02 -13.84 6.20
CA LEU A 25 0.00 -12.81 6.38
C LEU A 25 -0.79 -12.96 7.67
N VAL A 26 -0.91 -14.18 8.21
CA VAL A 26 -1.83 -14.51 9.31
C VAL A 26 -1.25 -15.54 10.26
N GLU A 27 -1.39 -15.31 11.56
CA GLU A 27 -1.01 -16.24 12.63
C GLU A 27 -2.22 -16.62 13.50
N PRO A 28 -2.37 -17.89 13.93
CA PRO A 28 -1.55 -19.08 13.61
C PRO A 28 -1.88 -19.70 12.22
N PHE A 29 -1.06 -20.65 11.76
CA PHE A 29 -1.14 -21.31 10.44
C PHE A 29 -2.17 -22.45 10.33
N ASP A 30 -2.98 -22.67 11.36
CA ASP A 30 -3.93 -23.80 11.43
C ASP A 30 -4.97 -23.81 10.31
N TRP A 31 -5.29 -22.63 9.78
CA TRP A 31 -6.23 -22.45 8.66
C TRP A 31 -5.79 -23.22 7.41
N LEU A 32 -4.47 -23.40 7.19
CA LEU A 32 -3.96 -24.09 6.01
C LEU A 32 -4.25 -25.59 6.06
N TYR A 33 -4.15 -26.22 7.24
CA TYR A 33 -4.53 -27.62 7.43
C TYR A 33 -6.03 -27.83 7.20
N GLN A 34 -6.85 -26.91 7.71
CA GLN A 34 -8.29 -26.93 7.50
C GLN A 34 -8.64 -26.82 6.01
N ALA A 35 -8.02 -25.86 5.31
CA ALA A 35 -8.17 -25.69 3.86
C ALA A 35 -7.71 -26.94 3.09
N ALA A 36 -6.60 -27.57 3.48
CA ALA A 36 -6.08 -28.78 2.85
C ALA A 36 -7.05 -29.97 2.96
N VAL A 37 -7.62 -30.20 4.15
CA VAL A 37 -8.61 -31.27 4.35
C VAL A 37 -9.86 -31.02 3.51
N MET A 38 -10.40 -29.80 3.54
CA MET A 38 -11.59 -29.46 2.76
C MET A 38 -11.35 -29.58 1.25
N LEU A 39 -10.21 -29.08 0.76
CA LEU A 39 -9.84 -29.17 -0.65
C LEU A 39 -9.63 -30.62 -1.09
N ALA A 40 -9.08 -31.48 -0.24
CA ALA A 40 -8.92 -32.91 -0.53
C ALA A 40 -10.28 -33.61 -0.67
N ILE A 41 -11.25 -33.31 0.22
CA ILE A 41 -12.61 -33.84 0.14
C ILE A 41 -13.29 -33.37 -1.15
N VAL A 42 -13.24 -32.07 -1.45
CA VAL A 42 -13.84 -31.48 -2.67
C VAL A 42 -13.21 -32.09 -3.93
N SER A 43 -11.89 -32.23 -3.97
CA SER A 43 -11.18 -32.85 -5.10
C SER A 43 -11.53 -34.33 -5.26
N GLY A 44 -11.69 -35.06 -4.15
CA GLY A 44 -12.12 -36.45 -4.10
C GLY A 44 -13.54 -36.64 -4.65
N VAL A 45 -14.48 -35.78 -4.25
CA VAL A 45 -15.85 -35.76 -4.76
C VAL A 45 -15.87 -35.49 -6.25
N GLY A 46 -15.09 -34.53 -6.75
CA GLY A 46 -14.94 -34.28 -8.18
C GLY A 46 -14.42 -35.49 -8.94
N ALA A 47 -13.39 -36.15 -8.40
CA ALA A 47 -12.84 -37.37 -8.99
C ALA A 47 -13.86 -38.53 -9.02
N ALA A 48 -14.69 -38.68 -7.98
CA ALA A 48 -15.74 -39.69 -7.91
C ALA A 48 -16.91 -39.38 -8.86
N ALA A 49 -17.42 -38.14 -8.86
CA ALA A 49 -18.51 -37.70 -9.73
C ALA A 49 -18.16 -37.89 -11.21
N ARG A 50 -16.90 -37.58 -11.60
CA ARG A 50 -16.39 -37.80 -12.97
C ARG A 50 -16.22 -39.27 -13.35
N ARG A 51 -16.25 -40.21 -12.39
CA ARG A 51 -16.28 -41.66 -12.67
C ARG A 51 -17.71 -42.15 -12.87
N MET A 52 -18.66 -41.56 -12.15
CA MET A 52 -20.06 -41.99 -12.16
C MET A 52 -20.88 -41.37 -13.29
N SER A 53 -20.53 -40.14 -13.74
CA SER A 53 -21.26 -39.44 -14.79
C SER A 53 -20.33 -38.84 -15.85
N PRO A 54 -20.67 -38.95 -17.15
CA PRO A 54 -19.96 -38.29 -18.23
C PRO A 54 -20.27 -36.79 -18.33
N VAL A 55 -21.29 -36.29 -17.61
CA VAL A 55 -21.77 -34.90 -17.69
C VAL A 55 -20.82 -33.98 -16.91
N ARG A 56 -20.00 -33.23 -17.65
CA ARG A 56 -18.98 -32.30 -17.10
C ARG A 56 -19.50 -31.33 -16.02
N PRO A 57 -20.62 -30.60 -16.22
CA PRO A 57 -21.10 -29.65 -15.21
C PRO A 57 -21.58 -30.33 -13.92
N LEU A 58 -21.99 -31.60 -13.96
CA LEU A 58 -22.47 -32.31 -12.77
C LEU A 58 -21.35 -32.52 -11.74
N ALA A 59 -20.13 -32.79 -12.21
CA ALA A 59 -18.98 -32.91 -11.31
C ALA A 59 -18.66 -31.58 -10.61
N LEU A 60 -18.69 -30.47 -11.36
CA LEU A 60 -18.48 -29.13 -10.80
C LEU A 60 -19.57 -28.74 -9.82
N ALA A 61 -20.83 -29.02 -10.14
CA ALA A 61 -21.97 -28.78 -9.25
C ALA A 61 -21.86 -29.60 -7.96
N ALA A 62 -21.45 -30.87 -8.05
CA ALA A 62 -21.23 -31.72 -6.88
C ALA A 62 -20.08 -31.18 -5.99
N GLN A 63 -18.98 -30.72 -6.60
CA GLN A 63 -17.86 -30.13 -5.88
C GLN A 63 -18.24 -28.81 -5.20
N ALA A 64 -18.95 -27.93 -5.90
CA ALA A 64 -19.42 -26.65 -5.37
C ALA A 64 -20.42 -26.88 -4.21
N LEU A 65 -21.35 -27.82 -4.37
CA LEU A 65 -22.29 -28.20 -3.33
C LEU A 65 -21.54 -28.70 -2.09
N VAL A 66 -20.59 -29.63 -2.23
CA VAL A 66 -19.81 -30.13 -1.10
C VAL A 66 -18.95 -29.04 -0.47
N ALA A 67 -18.37 -28.12 -1.24
CA ALA A 67 -17.64 -26.98 -0.70
C ALA A 67 -18.54 -26.10 0.18
N VAL A 68 -19.77 -25.80 -0.27
CA VAL A 68 -20.75 -25.03 0.51
C VAL A 68 -21.16 -25.78 1.79
N LEU A 69 -21.42 -27.09 1.71
CA LEU A 69 -21.78 -27.89 2.89
C LEU A 69 -20.62 -27.97 3.90
N LEU A 70 -19.39 -28.11 3.43
CA LEU A 70 -18.20 -28.10 4.31
C LEU A 70 -18.00 -26.73 4.96
N LEU A 71 -18.13 -25.63 4.21
CA LEU A 71 -18.05 -24.28 4.78
C LEU A 71 -19.15 -24.09 5.84
N THR A 72 -20.37 -24.55 5.56
CA THR A 72 -21.51 -24.47 6.48
C THR A 72 -21.24 -25.25 7.77
N LEU A 73 -20.74 -26.49 7.63
CA LEU A 73 -20.41 -27.36 8.75
C LEU A 73 -19.30 -26.80 9.65
N VAL A 74 -18.37 -26.02 9.09
CA VAL A 74 -17.21 -25.52 9.86
C VAL A 74 -17.45 -24.13 10.45
N PHE A 75 -18.10 -23.22 9.71
CA PHE A 75 -18.21 -21.82 10.11
C PHE A 75 -19.58 -21.42 10.65
N THR A 76 -20.65 -22.10 10.25
CA THR A 76 -22.03 -21.72 10.61
C THR A 76 -22.84 -22.91 11.14
N ARG A 77 -22.16 -23.87 11.79
CA ARG A 77 -22.76 -25.11 12.27
C ARG A 77 -23.95 -24.88 13.20
N GLY A 78 -23.89 -23.84 14.03
CA GLY A 78 -24.94 -23.52 15.01
C GLY A 78 -26.24 -22.99 14.37
N GLN A 79 -26.17 -22.43 13.17
CA GLN A 79 -27.27 -21.79 12.44
C GLN A 79 -27.75 -22.63 11.25
N ALA A 80 -27.14 -23.79 11.02
CA ALA A 80 -27.43 -24.68 9.90
C ALA A 80 -28.61 -25.62 10.21
N ILE A 81 -29.46 -25.85 9.21
CA ILE A 81 -30.56 -26.82 9.29
C ILE A 81 -29.94 -28.22 9.35
N ALA A 82 -30.28 -28.98 10.39
CA ALA A 82 -29.72 -30.31 10.65
C ALA A 82 -28.18 -30.34 10.63
N TRP A 83 -27.53 -29.25 11.08
CA TRP A 83 -26.07 -29.10 11.20
C TRP A 83 -25.26 -29.01 9.90
N VAL A 84 -25.89 -29.16 8.73
CA VAL A 84 -25.18 -29.32 7.44
C VAL A 84 -25.78 -28.46 6.32
N LEU A 85 -27.10 -28.25 6.29
CA LEU A 85 -27.75 -27.51 5.22
C LEU A 85 -27.82 -26.00 5.55
N PRO A 86 -27.36 -25.12 4.66
CA PRO A 86 -27.41 -23.67 4.90
C PRO A 86 -28.86 -23.17 4.84
N GLY A 87 -29.42 -22.84 6.01
CA GLY A 87 -30.69 -22.11 6.13
C GLY A 87 -30.49 -20.60 6.00
N PRO A 88 -31.58 -19.80 6.07
CA PRO A 88 -31.51 -18.33 6.01
C PRO A 88 -30.59 -17.73 7.07
N GLU A 89 -30.60 -18.27 8.29
CA GLU A 89 -29.76 -17.81 9.41
C GLU A 89 -28.27 -18.10 9.17
N ALA A 90 -27.94 -19.28 8.61
CA ALA A 90 -26.56 -19.61 8.23
C ALA A 90 -26.05 -18.66 7.13
N VAL A 91 -26.89 -18.30 6.16
CA VAL A 91 -26.52 -17.33 5.10
C VAL A 91 -26.29 -15.94 5.69
N ALA A 92 -27.14 -15.49 6.62
CA ALA A 92 -26.94 -14.22 7.30
C ALA A 92 -25.63 -14.19 8.11
N GLU A 93 -25.31 -15.29 8.80
CA GLU A 93 -24.07 -15.42 9.56
C GLU A 93 -22.83 -15.45 8.65
N PHE A 94 -22.91 -16.12 7.49
CA PHE A 94 -21.86 -16.02 6.47
C PHE A 94 -21.62 -14.58 6.02
N GLY A 95 -22.70 -13.82 5.74
CA GLY A 95 -22.63 -12.42 5.40
C GLY A 95 -21.91 -11.60 6.49
N ARG A 96 -22.27 -11.84 7.75
CA ARG A 96 -21.63 -11.20 8.91
C ARG A 96 -20.14 -11.54 9.02
N LEU A 97 -19.77 -12.81 8.86
CA LEU A 97 -18.37 -13.26 8.91
C LEU A 97 -17.53 -12.70 7.75
N VAL A 98 -18.11 -12.60 6.55
CA VAL A 98 -17.46 -11.98 5.39
C VAL A 98 -17.25 -10.48 5.63
N GLN A 99 -18.27 -9.77 6.11
CA GLN A 99 -18.17 -8.34 6.41
C GLN A 99 -17.17 -8.07 7.53
N GLN A 100 -17.19 -8.90 8.59
CA GLN A 100 -16.21 -8.88 9.65
C GLN A 100 -14.80 -9.10 9.10
N GLY A 101 -14.59 -10.17 8.31
CA GLY A 101 -13.30 -10.48 7.70
C GLY A 101 -12.78 -9.34 6.81
N ALA A 102 -13.63 -8.74 5.99
CA ALA A 102 -13.27 -7.60 5.14
C ALA A 102 -12.85 -6.38 5.98
N SER A 103 -13.57 -6.11 7.07
CA SER A 103 -13.23 -5.02 8.00
C SER A 103 -11.99 -5.31 8.84
N ASP A 104 -11.72 -6.58 9.15
CA ASP A 104 -10.56 -7.01 9.95
C ASP A 104 -9.28 -6.95 9.11
N VAL A 105 -9.34 -7.34 7.83
CA VAL A 105 -8.21 -7.22 6.88
C VAL A 105 -7.76 -5.76 6.72
N GLY A 106 -8.69 -4.80 6.77
CA GLY A 106 -8.34 -3.37 6.73
C GLY A 106 -7.83 -2.79 8.06
N ARG A 107 -8.06 -3.49 9.19
CA ARG A 107 -7.73 -3.00 10.54
C ARG A 107 -6.43 -3.58 11.10
N TYR A 108 -6.11 -4.82 10.79
CA TYR A 108 -4.92 -5.48 11.34
C TYR A 108 -3.72 -5.39 10.40
N ALA A 109 -2.55 -5.05 10.96
CA ALA A 109 -1.28 -5.19 10.26
C ALA A 109 -0.87 -6.66 10.15
N ILE A 110 -0.08 -6.97 9.13
CA ILE A 110 0.50 -8.30 8.93
C ILE A 110 1.68 -8.52 9.90
N PRO A 111 1.77 -9.66 10.60
CA PRO A 111 0.84 -10.81 10.58
C PRO A 111 -0.46 -10.52 11.34
N ALA A 112 -1.60 -10.69 10.67
CA ALA A 112 -2.92 -10.45 11.27
C ALA A 112 -3.32 -11.64 12.18
N PRO A 113 -4.03 -11.40 13.29
CA PRO A 113 -4.60 -12.48 14.08
C PRO A 113 -5.68 -13.22 13.29
N LEU A 114 -5.74 -14.56 13.41
CA LEU A 114 -6.72 -15.41 12.72
C LEU A 114 -8.13 -15.28 13.34
N THR A 115 -8.82 -14.17 13.05
CA THR A 115 -10.24 -14.00 13.43
C THR A 115 -11.14 -14.97 12.65
N PRO A 116 -12.36 -15.28 13.13
CA PRO A 116 -13.30 -16.15 12.41
C PRO A 116 -13.61 -15.66 10.98
N GLY A 117 -13.70 -14.34 10.79
CA GLY A 117 -13.93 -13.72 9.48
C GLY A 117 -12.73 -13.89 8.55
N ILE A 118 -11.51 -13.58 9.01
CA ILE A 118 -10.28 -13.78 8.21
C ILE A 118 -10.11 -15.26 7.85
N ARG A 119 -10.35 -16.17 8.82
CA ARG A 119 -10.28 -17.62 8.60
C ARG A 119 -11.25 -18.08 7.50
N LEU A 120 -12.49 -17.58 7.52
CA LEU A 120 -13.47 -17.88 6.48
C LEU A 120 -12.99 -17.41 5.12
N LEU A 121 -12.50 -16.17 5.00
CA LEU A 121 -12.04 -15.61 3.73
C LEU A 121 -10.86 -16.40 3.15
N LEU A 122 -9.88 -16.79 3.98
CA LEU A 122 -8.74 -17.60 3.56
C LEU A 122 -9.18 -18.98 3.07
N VAL A 123 -9.94 -19.71 3.89
CA VAL A 123 -10.37 -21.08 3.56
C VAL A 123 -11.31 -21.08 2.35
N ALA A 124 -12.29 -20.18 2.30
CA ALA A 124 -13.19 -20.05 1.16
C ALA A 124 -12.44 -19.64 -0.12
N GLY A 125 -11.49 -18.71 -0.01
CA GLY A 125 -10.64 -18.30 -1.12
C GLY A 125 -9.84 -19.47 -1.72
N VAL A 126 -9.19 -20.28 -0.87
CA VAL A 126 -8.46 -21.48 -1.31
C VAL A 126 -9.39 -22.48 -1.99
N LEU A 127 -10.60 -22.69 -1.47
CA LEU A 127 -11.58 -23.60 -2.09
C LEU A 127 -12.07 -23.09 -3.44
N VAL A 128 -12.37 -21.79 -3.57
CA VAL A 128 -12.79 -21.20 -4.85
C VAL A 128 -11.69 -21.32 -5.89
N ILE A 129 -10.44 -20.99 -5.54
CA ILE A 129 -9.30 -21.15 -6.45
C ILE A 129 -9.12 -22.63 -6.80
N GLY A 130 -9.20 -23.54 -5.83
CA GLY A 130 -9.12 -24.98 -6.07
C GLY A 130 -10.20 -25.50 -7.01
N LEU A 131 -11.44 -25.02 -6.89
CA LEU A 131 -12.54 -25.33 -7.80
C LEU A 131 -12.27 -24.81 -9.21
N CYS A 132 -11.76 -23.58 -9.36
CA CYS A 132 -11.38 -23.02 -10.66
C CYS A 132 -10.25 -23.82 -11.32
N VAL A 133 -9.21 -24.18 -10.55
CA VAL A 133 -8.07 -24.97 -11.02
C VAL A 133 -8.53 -26.37 -11.43
N ASP A 134 -9.37 -27.04 -10.64
CA ASP A 134 -9.92 -28.35 -10.98
C ASP A 134 -10.85 -28.28 -12.20
N ALA A 135 -11.66 -27.23 -12.32
CA ALA A 135 -12.50 -27.00 -13.50
C ALA A 135 -11.65 -26.89 -14.77
N LEU A 136 -10.66 -25.99 -14.77
CA LEU A 136 -9.81 -25.74 -15.94
C LEU A 136 -8.90 -26.92 -16.26
N ALA A 137 -8.12 -27.37 -15.27
CA ALA A 137 -7.12 -28.41 -15.48
C ALA A 137 -7.74 -29.80 -15.64
N VAL A 138 -8.72 -30.16 -14.80
CA VAL A 138 -9.23 -31.54 -14.75
C VAL A 138 -10.49 -31.72 -15.60
N THR A 139 -11.44 -30.79 -15.52
CA THR A 139 -12.72 -30.91 -16.25
C THR A 139 -12.58 -30.52 -17.72
N TYR A 140 -11.91 -29.40 -18.00
CA TYR A 140 -11.69 -28.90 -19.36
C TYR A 140 -10.35 -29.31 -19.98
N ARG A 141 -9.47 -29.98 -19.22
CA ARG A 141 -8.14 -30.44 -19.69
C ARG A 141 -7.28 -29.32 -20.27
N ALA A 142 -7.26 -28.20 -19.57
CA ALA A 142 -6.44 -27.06 -19.89
C ALA A 142 -5.72 -26.60 -18.62
N ALA A 143 -4.55 -27.17 -18.31
CA ALA A 143 -3.77 -26.78 -17.14
C ALA A 143 -3.07 -25.42 -17.33
N ALA A 144 -2.73 -25.04 -18.56
CA ALA A 144 -2.15 -23.72 -18.83
C ALA A 144 -3.01 -22.55 -18.31
N PRO A 145 -4.32 -22.46 -18.62
CA PRO A 145 -5.17 -21.41 -18.04
C PRO A 145 -5.44 -21.61 -16.54
N ALA A 146 -5.25 -22.82 -15.99
CA ALA A 146 -5.35 -23.05 -14.55
C ALA A 146 -4.22 -22.35 -13.75
N GLY A 147 -3.18 -21.86 -14.42
CA GLY A 147 -2.21 -20.95 -13.83
C GLY A 147 -2.78 -19.59 -13.45
N LEU A 148 -3.86 -19.12 -14.10
CA LEU A 148 -4.43 -17.79 -13.83
C LEU A 148 -5.05 -17.68 -12.42
N PRO A 149 -5.91 -18.61 -11.96
CA PRO A 149 -6.39 -18.59 -10.58
C PRO A 149 -5.27 -18.75 -9.54
N LEU A 150 -4.27 -19.60 -9.81
CA LEU A 150 -3.12 -19.79 -8.91
C LEU A 150 -2.28 -18.51 -8.81
N LEU A 151 -2.07 -17.83 -9.95
CA LEU A 151 -1.40 -16.55 -10.00
C LEU A 151 -2.19 -15.49 -9.24
N ALA A 152 -3.51 -15.43 -9.40
CA ALA A 152 -4.35 -14.49 -8.66
C ALA A 152 -4.21 -14.67 -7.13
N LEU A 153 -4.23 -15.91 -6.65
CA LEU A 153 -4.00 -16.23 -5.23
C LEU A 153 -2.62 -15.75 -4.77
N TYR A 154 -1.58 -16.04 -5.55
CA TYR A 154 -0.22 -15.60 -5.25
C TYR A 154 -0.06 -14.07 -5.30
N SER A 155 -0.70 -13.40 -6.26
CA SER A 155 -0.63 -11.94 -6.42
C SER A 155 -1.22 -11.21 -5.21
N VAL A 156 -2.32 -11.72 -4.64
CA VAL A 156 -2.88 -11.19 -3.39
C VAL A 156 -1.87 -11.34 -2.25
N ALA A 157 -1.22 -12.50 -2.16
CA ALA A 157 -0.20 -12.73 -1.14
C ALA A 157 1.02 -11.82 -1.28
N ALA A 158 1.54 -11.71 -2.50
CA ALA A 158 2.73 -10.94 -2.83
C ALA A 158 2.50 -9.42 -2.69
N GLY A 159 1.29 -8.93 -2.99
CA GLY A 159 0.95 -7.52 -2.82
C GLY A 159 0.82 -7.07 -1.36
N LEU A 160 0.64 -8.01 -0.44
CA LEU A 160 0.43 -7.73 0.98
C LEU A 160 1.65 -8.07 1.86
N SER A 161 2.54 -8.98 1.44
CA SER A 161 3.63 -9.48 2.28
C SER A 161 4.76 -8.44 2.52
N PRO A 162 5.07 -8.07 3.78
CA PRO A 162 6.03 -7.01 4.10
C PRO A 162 7.52 -7.41 4.08
N GLY A 163 7.92 -8.50 3.40
CA GLY A 163 9.28 -9.04 3.53
C GLY A 163 9.91 -9.71 2.31
N GLY A 164 11.24 -9.74 2.28
CA GLY A 164 12.06 -10.33 1.20
C GLY A 164 11.99 -11.86 1.08
N ALA A 165 11.15 -12.56 1.84
CA ALA A 165 10.96 -14.02 1.76
C ALA A 165 9.92 -14.45 0.70
N GLY A 166 9.32 -13.51 -0.04
CA GLY A 166 8.34 -13.79 -1.10
C GLY A 166 8.84 -14.72 -2.21
N TRP A 167 10.17 -14.79 -2.43
CA TRP A 167 10.77 -15.69 -3.42
C TRP A 167 10.66 -17.16 -3.04
N LEU A 168 10.73 -17.52 -1.75
CA LEU A 168 10.57 -18.92 -1.30
C LEU A 168 9.17 -19.42 -1.62
N TRP A 169 8.16 -18.61 -1.29
CA TRP A 169 6.76 -18.95 -1.55
C TRP A 169 6.43 -18.93 -3.05
N PHE A 170 7.09 -18.06 -3.81
CA PHE A 170 7.03 -18.10 -5.27
C PHE A 170 7.53 -19.44 -5.81
N LEU A 171 8.69 -19.92 -5.35
CA LEU A 171 9.24 -21.21 -5.80
C LEU A 171 8.32 -22.37 -5.45
N VAL A 172 7.71 -22.37 -4.26
CA VAL A 172 6.73 -23.38 -3.85
C VAL A 172 5.51 -23.36 -4.77
N ALA A 173 4.92 -22.19 -5.02
CA ALA A 173 3.77 -22.03 -5.92
C ALA A 173 4.11 -22.44 -7.36
N ALA A 174 5.26 -22.00 -7.87
CA ALA A 174 5.75 -22.32 -9.21
C ALA A 174 6.01 -23.83 -9.38
N ALA A 175 6.61 -24.49 -8.39
CA ALA A 175 6.80 -25.93 -8.39
C ALA A 175 5.47 -26.68 -8.45
N GLY A 176 4.47 -26.25 -7.67
CA GLY A 176 3.11 -26.80 -7.72
C GLY A 176 2.48 -26.69 -9.11
N TYR A 177 2.57 -25.52 -9.74
CA TYR A 177 2.04 -25.30 -11.09
C TYR A 177 2.81 -26.10 -12.17
N LEU A 178 4.13 -26.20 -12.08
CA LEU A 178 4.94 -27.01 -13.00
C LEU A 178 4.58 -28.49 -12.90
N LEU A 179 4.32 -29.01 -11.69
CA LEU A 179 3.84 -30.38 -11.50
C LEU A 179 2.51 -30.62 -12.21
N LEU A 180 1.60 -29.63 -12.19
CA LEU A 180 0.33 -29.68 -12.90
C LEU A 180 0.53 -29.73 -14.42
N LEU A 181 1.39 -28.87 -14.98
CA LEU A 181 1.71 -28.86 -16.41
C LEU A 181 2.38 -30.17 -16.85
N LEU A 182 3.29 -30.71 -16.03
CA LEU A 182 3.95 -32.00 -16.29
C LEU A 182 2.96 -33.17 -16.28
N ALA A 183 1.97 -33.14 -15.39
CA ALA A 183 0.92 -34.15 -15.34
C ALA A 183 0.06 -34.12 -16.60
N GLU A 184 -0.35 -32.93 -17.07
CA GLU A 184 -1.12 -32.81 -18.32
C GLU A 184 -0.29 -33.20 -19.55
N GLY A 185 0.96 -32.74 -19.63
CA GLY A 185 1.85 -33.03 -20.75
C GLY A 185 2.12 -34.52 -20.94
N ARG A 186 2.29 -35.27 -19.84
CA ARG A 186 2.41 -36.74 -19.89
C ARG A 186 1.13 -37.41 -20.38
N ASP A 187 -0.03 -36.94 -19.96
CA ASP A 187 -1.32 -37.49 -20.40
C ASP A 187 -1.54 -37.25 -21.91
N ARG A 188 -1.20 -36.07 -22.44
CA ARG A 188 -1.26 -35.77 -23.89
C ARG A 188 -0.29 -36.63 -24.71
N LEU A 189 0.95 -36.78 -24.24
CA LEU A 189 1.97 -37.61 -24.90
C LEU A 189 1.61 -39.10 -24.90
N SER A 190 1.00 -39.60 -23.83
CA SER A 190 0.54 -41.00 -23.74
C SER A 190 -0.64 -41.33 -24.68
N GLN A 191 -1.41 -40.32 -25.09
CA GLN A 191 -2.48 -40.48 -26.07
C GLN A 191 -1.94 -40.51 -27.50
N TRP A 192 -0.94 -39.68 -27.82
CA TRP A 192 -0.23 -39.71 -29.09
C TRP A 192 0.56 -41.01 -29.32
N GLY A 193 1.20 -41.55 -28.27
CA GLY A 193 1.93 -42.82 -28.35
C GLY A 193 1.07 -44.04 -28.69
N ARG A 194 -0.26 -43.98 -28.47
CA ARG A 194 -1.20 -45.05 -28.87
C ARG A 194 -1.70 -44.92 -30.32
N MET A 195 -1.63 -43.73 -30.92
CA MET A 195 -2.04 -43.56 -32.32
C MET A 195 -0.99 -44.08 -33.32
N PHE A 196 0.27 -44.23 -32.89
CA PHE A 196 1.36 -44.74 -33.71
C PHE A 196 1.87 -46.13 -33.29
N GLY A 197 1.17 -46.82 -32.38
CA GLY A 197 1.58 -48.12 -31.86
C GLY A 197 0.42 -49.11 -31.74
N GLY A 198 0.08 -49.78 -32.85
CA GLY A 198 -0.47 -51.14 -32.84
C GLY A 198 -1.99 -51.32 -32.72
N SER A 199 -2.59 -51.76 -33.83
CA SER A 199 -3.54 -52.89 -33.81
C SER A 199 -3.16 -53.86 -34.95
N PRO A 200 -2.53 -55.00 -34.65
CA PRO A 200 -2.58 -56.19 -35.50
C PRO A 200 -3.78 -57.03 -35.05
N GLY A 201 -4.86 -56.99 -35.82
CA GLY A 201 -5.99 -57.91 -35.71
C GLY A 201 -6.05 -58.76 -36.98
N ALA A 202 -5.70 -60.03 -36.85
CA ALA A 202 -5.70 -61.03 -37.90
C ALA A 202 -7.12 -61.38 -38.36
N ASP A 203 -7.34 -61.45 -39.68
CA ASP A 203 -7.74 -62.68 -40.38
C ASP A 203 -7.93 -62.40 -41.88
N ARG A 204 -6.99 -62.88 -42.69
CA ARG A 204 -7.20 -63.20 -44.11
C ARG A 204 -6.00 -64.01 -44.64
N PRO A 205 -6.20 -65.23 -45.17
CA PRO A 205 -5.17 -65.92 -45.92
C PRO A 205 -5.28 -65.51 -47.39
N ASP A 206 -4.20 -64.99 -47.99
CA ASP A 206 -3.69 -65.57 -49.24
C ASP A 206 -2.31 -65.03 -49.69
N THR A 207 -1.46 -65.99 -50.03
CA THR A 207 -0.33 -66.02 -50.97
C THR A 207 0.59 -64.80 -51.21
N GLY A 208 1.86 -64.98 -50.86
CA GLY A 208 2.98 -64.96 -51.82
C GLY A 208 3.62 -63.63 -52.25
N ARG A 209 4.76 -63.27 -51.63
CA ARG A 209 6.07 -62.98 -52.29
C ARG A 209 7.00 -62.19 -51.37
N SER A 210 8.25 -62.65 -51.33
CA SER A 210 9.42 -62.08 -50.66
C SER A 210 9.87 -60.74 -51.27
N ARG A 211 10.27 -59.77 -50.43
CA ARG A 211 11.37 -58.81 -50.71
C ARG A 211 11.87 -58.13 -49.41
N PRO A 212 13.15 -57.69 -49.36
CA PRO A 212 13.91 -57.57 -48.12
C PRO A 212 13.93 -56.16 -47.51
N ALA A 213 14.35 -56.13 -46.23
CA ALA A 213 14.51 -54.97 -45.37
C ALA A 213 15.46 -53.90 -45.92
N GLY A 214 15.08 -52.63 -45.73
CA GLY A 214 15.95 -51.45 -45.81
C GLY A 214 15.99 -50.72 -44.46
N PRO A 215 17.12 -50.13 -44.01
CA PRO A 215 17.29 -49.62 -42.66
C PRO A 215 17.01 -48.11 -42.54
N GLY A 216 16.52 -47.70 -41.37
CA GLY A 216 16.79 -46.36 -40.83
C GLY A 216 15.74 -45.28 -41.06
N GLY A 217 14.60 -45.37 -40.36
CA GLY A 217 13.77 -44.21 -40.04
C GLY A 217 13.88 -43.90 -38.55
N THR A 218 14.80 -43.02 -38.16
CA THR A 218 14.94 -42.54 -36.78
C THR A 218 13.68 -41.76 -36.40
N ALA A 219 12.82 -42.38 -35.60
CA ALA A 219 11.70 -41.71 -34.96
C ALA A 219 12.24 -40.61 -34.02
N PHE A 220 12.02 -39.35 -34.37
CA PHE A 220 12.32 -38.21 -33.52
C PHE A 220 11.54 -38.31 -32.21
N ALA A 221 12.22 -38.64 -31.12
CA ALA A 221 11.65 -38.63 -29.78
C ALA A 221 11.32 -37.17 -29.36
N PRO A 222 10.04 -36.80 -29.15
CA PRO A 222 9.66 -35.42 -28.80
C PRO A 222 10.04 -35.03 -27.36
N VAL A 223 10.69 -35.93 -26.62
CA VAL A 223 11.02 -35.77 -25.19
C VAL A 223 12.12 -34.72 -24.95
N ARG A 224 13.02 -34.50 -25.92
CA ARG A 224 14.12 -33.52 -25.78
C ARG A 224 13.65 -32.06 -25.88
N THR A 225 12.60 -31.78 -26.65
CA THR A 225 12.08 -30.43 -26.84
C THR A 225 11.31 -29.95 -25.60
N GLY A 226 10.56 -30.85 -24.93
CA GLY A 226 9.82 -30.53 -23.70
C GLY A 226 10.71 -30.16 -22.51
N HIS A 227 11.85 -30.83 -22.34
CA HIS A 227 12.82 -30.50 -21.29
C HIS A 227 13.45 -29.11 -21.48
N ARG A 228 13.67 -28.68 -22.73
CA ARG A 228 14.23 -27.36 -23.03
C ARG A 228 13.25 -26.23 -22.69
N ILE A 229 11.98 -26.40 -23.04
CA ILE A 229 10.95 -25.42 -22.70
C ILE A 229 10.74 -25.36 -21.18
N GLY A 230 10.70 -26.51 -20.50
CA GLY A 230 10.61 -26.58 -19.04
C GLY A 230 11.79 -25.91 -18.33
N ALA A 231 13.03 -26.13 -18.81
CA ALA A 231 14.22 -25.49 -18.26
C ALA A 231 14.24 -23.97 -18.51
N VAL A 232 13.78 -23.51 -19.69
CA VAL A 232 13.66 -22.08 -20.00
C VAL A 232 12.60 -21.42 -19.11
N VAL A 233 11.43 -22.05 -18.94
CA VAL A 233 10.38 -21.52 -18.07
C VAL A 233 10.82 -21.50 -16.60
N LEU A 234 11.52 -22.53 -16.13
CA LEU A 234 12.09 -22.57 -14.77
C LEU A 234 13.19 -21.50 -14.59
N GLY A 235 14.03 -21.30 -15.60
CA GLY A 235 15.05 -20.24 -15.61
C GLY A 235 14.44 -18.85 -15.58
N ILE A 236 13.42 -18.59 -16.41
CA ILE A 236 12.65 -17.34 -16.38
C ILE A 236 11.96 -17.17 -15.02
N ALA A 237 11.37 -18.23 -14.45
CA ALA A 237 10.74 -18.19 -13.13
C ALA A 237 11.74 -17.91 -12.00
N LEU A 238 13.01 -18.31 -12.12
CA LEU A 238 14.06 -17.98 -11.15
C LEU A 238 14.60 -16.55 -11.33
N VAL A 239 14.75 -16.10 -12.58
CA VAL A 239 15.35 -14.81 -12.92
C VAL A 239 14.37 -13.66 -12.76
N VAL A 240 13.10 -13.83 -13.15
CA VAL A 240 12.10 -12.76 -13.14
C VAL A 240 11.84 -12.21 -11.73
N PRO A 241 11.64 -13.01 -10.66
CA PRO A 241 11.49 -12.47 -9.30
C PRO A 241 12.75 -11.81 -8.75
N ALA A 242 13.94 -12.18 -9.24
CA ALA A 242 15.21 -11.56 -8.86
C ALA A 242 15.49 -10.26 -9.64
N ALA A 243 14.95 -10.15 -10.86
CA ALA A 243 15.07 -8.99 -11.75
C ALA A 243 13.95 -7.97 -11.58
N LEU A 244 12.79 -8.39 -11.05
CA LEU A 244 11.71 -7.49 -10.66
C LEU A 244 12.06 -6.85 -9.30
N PRO A 245 12.05 -5.51 -9.19
CA PRO A 245 12.20 -4.83 -7.91
C PRO A 245 11.16 -5.38 -6.93
N SER A 246 11.59 -5.79 -5.73
CA SER A 246 10.64 -6.09 -4.67
C SER A 246 9.82 -4.83 -4.40
N LEU A 247 8.48 -4.94 -4.39
CA LEU A 247 7.57 -3.86 -4.01
C LEU A 247 7.59 -3.60 -2.49
N GLY A 248 8.76 -3.71 -1.86
CA GLY A 248 9.02 -3.42 -0.45
C GLY A 248 9.47 -1.98 -0.20
N GLY A 249 9.10 -1.05 -1.09
CA GLY A 249 9.41 0.37 -0.95
C GLY A 249 8.47 1.02 0.06
N GLY A 250 9.03 1.48 1.17
CA GLY A 250 8.30 2.13 2.26
C GLY A 250 7.39 3.27 1.80
N LEU A 251 6.34 3.47 2.61
CA LEU A 251 5.30 4.50 2.74
C LEU A 251 5.21 5.66 1.72
N LEU A 252 6.31 6.16 1.11
CA LEU A 252 6.30 7.23 0.11
C LEU A 252 7.48 7.22 -0.92
N GLY A 253 7.77 6.11 -1.62
CA GLY A 253 8.86 6.04 -2.62
C GLY A 253 8.42 5.99 -4.11
N PRO A 254 9.09 6.72 -5.04
CA PRO A 254 9.03 6.41 -6.47
C PRO A 254 9.76 5.09 -6.82
N PRO A 255 9.50 4.50 -8.01
CA PRO A 255 10.11 3.23 -8.40
C PRO A 255 11.64 3.39 -8.51
N THR A 256 12.39 2.51 -7.85
CA THR A 256 13.84 2.44 -7.96
C THR A 256 14.22 2.13 -9.40
N GLY A 257 14.75 3.15 -10.11
CA GLY A 257 15.23 3.04 -11.48
C GLY A 257 16.49 2.17 -11.58
N GLY A 258 16.50 1.28 -12.57
CA GLY A 258 17.70 0.64 -13.08
C GLY A 258 18.59 1.65 -13.80
N GLU A 259 19.88 1.34 -13.81
CA GLU A 259 20.94 2.14 -14.44
C GLU A 259 20.61 2.46 -15.91
N SER A 260 20.41 3.73 -16.20
CA SER A 260 20.56 4.29 -17.54
C SER A 260 21.68 5.32 -17.51
N ALA A 261 22.80 4.98 -18.13
CA ALA A 261 23.84 5.95 -18.46
C ALA A 261 23.26 6.98 -19.45
N GLY A 262 23.11 8.22 -19.01
CA GLY A 262 22.66 9.34 -19.84
C GLY A 262 22.06 10.44 -18.98
N GLY A 263 22.72 11.61 -18.94
CA GLY A 263 22.30 12.75 -18.11
C GLY A 263 20.91 13.28 -18.46
N GLY A 264 20.11 13.54 -17.44
CA GLY A 264 18.79 14.15 -17.53
C GLY A 264 18.01 13.92 -16.24
N GLY A 265 17.61 15.00 -15.56
CA GLY A 265 17.04 14.99 -14.20
C GLY A 265 15.90 13.98 -13.99
N GLY A 266 16.04 13.14 -12.96
CA GLY A 266 15.01 12.21 -12.51
C GLY A 266 13.93 12.93 -11.71
N THR A 267 12.69 12.73 -12.12
CA THR A 267 11.48 13.28 -11.51
C THR A 267 10.97 12.36 -10.39
N ILE A 268 10.75 12.90 -9.18
CA ILE A 268 10.41 12.16 -7.95
C ILE A 268 8.88 12.14 -7.77
N SER A 269 8.21 11.04 -8.11
CA SER A 269 6.76 10.87 -7.84
C SER A 269 6.50 10.42 -6.40
N ALA A 270 5.78 11.25 -5.63
CA ALA A 270 5.38 11.01 -4.24
C ALA A 270 4.07 10.19 -4.15
N VAL A 271 4.05 9.16 -3.28
CA VAL A 271 2.82 8.54 -2.78
C VAL A 271 2.01 9.60 -2.00
N ASN A 272 0.71 9.40 -1.82
CA ASN A 272 -0.17 10.41 -1.20
C ASN A 272 0.06 10.51 0.33
N PRO A 273 0.59 11.63 0.86
CA PRO A 273 0.88 11.80 2.30
C PRO A 273 -0.37 11.71 3.19
N LEU A 274 -1.56 11.97 2.64
CA LEU A 274 -2.84 11.95 3.35
C LEU A 274 -3.23 10.55 3.84
N VAL A 275 -3.15 9.55 2.97
CA VAL A 275 -3.54 8.17 3.30
C VAL A 275 -2.58 7.61 4.35
N SER A 276 -1.28 7.91 4.19
CA SER A 276 -0.25 7.52 5.14
C SER A 276 -0.46 8.18 6.51
N LEU A 277 -0.85 9.45 6.57
CA LEU A 277 -1.11 10.14 7.84
C LEU A 277 -2.31 9.56 8.58
N GLN A 278 -3.43 9.34 7.88
CA GLN A 278 -4.62 8.75 8.51
C GLN A 278 -4.35 7.33 9.01
N ASN A 279 -3.58 6.54 8.25
CA ASN A 279 -3.16 5.21 8.67
C ASN A 279 -2.27 5.25 9.91
N SER A 280 -1.35 6.22 10.04
CA SER A 280 -0.52 6.41 11.24
C SER A 280 -1.36 6.78 12.46
N LEU A 281 -2.32 7.67 12.31
CA LEU A 281 -3.20 8.13 13.39
C LEU A 281 -4.13 7.02 13.90
N ASN A 282 -4.59 6.14 13.01
CA ASN A 282 -5.50 5.03 13.34
C ASN A 282 -4.75 3.74 13.71
N GLN A 283 -3.43 3.78 13.92
CA GLN A 283 -2.70 2.61 14.42
C GLN A 283 -3.16 2.24 15.84
N PRO A 284 -3.39 0.94 16.12
CA PRO A 284 -3.76 0.49 17.46
C PRO A 284 -2.70 0.82 18.52
N ALA A 285 -1.42 0.66 18.16
CA ALA A 285 -0.29 0.94 19.03
C ALA A 285 0.43 2.21 18.58
N ASP A 286 0.71 3.10 19.54
CA ASP A 286 1.52 4.28 19.29
C ASP A 286 3.01 3.93 19.44
N ARG A 287 3.66 3.64 18.31
CA ARG A 287 5.07 3.26 18.26
C ARG A 287 5.92 4.51 18.13
N GLU A 288 6.97 4.60 18.94
CA GLU A 288 7.96 5.67 18.83
C GLU A 288 8.62 5.65 17.44
N VAL A 289 8.53 6.80 16.76
CA VAL A 289 9.11 7.07 15.45
C VAL A 289 10.50 7.68 15.60
N LEU A 290 10.61 8.64 16.51
CA LEU A 290 11.86 9.33 16.84
C LEU A 290 11.80 9.84 18.27
N ASN A 291 12.97 10.18 18.80
CA ASN A 291 13.09 10.97 20.01
C ASN A 291 14.08 12.12 19.80
N TYR A 292 13.96 13.16 20.62
CA TYR A 292 14.87 14.29 20.55
C TYR A 292 15.16 14.91 21.91
N ARG A 293 16.30 15.62 21.99
CA ARG A 293 16.64 16.51 23.10
C ARG A 293 16.98 17.88 22.52
N THR A 294 16.47 18.94 23.14
CA THR A 294 16.62 20.31 22.65
C THR A 294 17.09 21.25 23.76
N THR A 295 17.73 22.35 23.39
CA THR A 295 18.22 23.37 24.33
C THR A 295 17.15 24.35 24.78
N THR A 296 15.94 24.32 24.18
CA THR A 296 14.80 25.15 24.60
C THR A 296 13.95 24.43 25.64
N ASP A 297 13.53 25.16 26.68
CA ASP A 297 12.59 24.63 27.66
C ASP A 297 11.15 24.59 27.12
N ASP A 298 10.81 25.52 26.22
CA ASP A 298 9.52 25.58 25.55
C ASP A 298 9.56 24.77 24.24
N THR A 299 8.94 23.60 24.27
CA THR A 299 8.84 22.69 23.12
C THR A 299 7.49 22.77 22.42
N ARG A 300 6.55 23.60 22.90
CA ARG A 300 5.18 23.63 22.35
C ARG A 300 5.14 24.02 20.87
N ASP A 301 6.11 24.81 20.43
CA ASP A 301 6.26 25.23 19.03
C ASP A 301 7.21 24.34 18.21
N MET A 302 7.72 23.25 18.79
CA MET A 302 8.78 22.43 18.19
C MET A 302 8.21 21.34 17.26
N TYR A 303 7.42 21.77 16.28
CA TYR A 303 6.90 20.88 15.24
C TYR A 303 8.04 20.41 14.33
N LEU A 304 8.08 19.11 14.04
CA LEU A 304 9.10 18.48 13.20
C LEU A 304 8.52 18.25 11.81
N ARG A 305 8.88 19.11 10.87
CA ARG A 305 8.37 19.05 9.51
C ARG A 305 9.18 18.07 8.66
N ILE A 306 8.49 17.20 7.91
CA ILE A 306 9.13 16.34 6.91
C ILE A 306 9.00 16.92 5.50
N VAL A 307 7.84 17.51 5.17
CA VAL A 307 7.57 18.02 3.82
C VAL A 307 6.56 19.17 3.86
N ALA A 308 6.61 20.05 2.86
CA ALA A 308 5.57 21.03 2.59
C ALA A 308 4.89 20.72 1.24
N LEU A 309 3.56 20.73 1.24
CA LEU A 309 2.69 20.51 0.10
C LEU A 309 2.18 21.87 -0.39
N ASP A 310 2.55 22.23 -1.62
CA ASP A 310 2.31 23.57 -2.17
C ASP A 310 1.63 23.56 -3.55
N GLN A 311 1.46 22.39 -4.17
CA GLN A 311 0.60 22.26 -5.34
C GLN A 311 -0.75 21.72 -4.94
N PHE A 312 -1.81 22.44 -5.31
CA PHE A 312 -3.18 21.97 -5.19
C PHE A 312 -3.81 21.90 -6.58
N ASP A 313 -3.99 20.68 -7.09
CA ASP A 313 -4.49 20.41 -8.46
C ASP A 313 -6.01 20.15 -8.51
N GLY A 314 -6.69 20.24 -7.37
CA GLY A 314 -8.13 19.98 -7.23
C GLY A 314 -8.45 18.56 -6.83
N THR A 315 -7.48 17.65 -6.91
CA THR A 315 -7.61 16.25 -6.46
C THR A 315 -6.76 15.97 -5.24
N ALA A 316 -5.61 16.62 -5.10
CA ALA A 316 -4.71 16.43 -3.96
C ALA A 316 -3.78 17.63 -3.74
N TRP A 317 -3.25 17.71 -2.52
CA TRP A 317 -2.10 18.55 -2.18
C TRP A 317 -0.81 17.73 -2.35
N LYS A 318 0.15 18.28 -3.10
CA LYS A 318 1.41 17.61 -3.46
C LYS A 318 2.60 18.53 -3.24
N PRO A 319 3.78 18.00 -2.92
CA PRO A 319 5.00 18.79 -2.97
C PRO A 319 5.34 19.11 -4.43
N SER A 320 5.82 20.32 -4.70
CA SER A 320 6.39 20.65 -5.99
C SER A 320 7.66 19.85 -6.27
N GLU A 321 7.81 19.41 -7.51
CA GLU A 321 9.07 18.84 -7.99
C GLU A 321 10.09 19.96 -8.16
N ARG A 322 11.13 19.96 -7.32
CA ARG A 322 12.12 21.03 -7.27
C ARG A 322 13.54 20.50 -7.37
N THR A 323 14.43 21.36 -7.83
CA THR A 323 15.86 21.06 -7.87
C THR A 323 16.41 20.94 -6.46
N VAL A 324 17.17 19.88 -6.23
CA VAL A 324 17.86 19.64 -4.96
C VAL A 324 19.36 19.87 -5.13
N THR A 325 20.01 20.42 -4.11
CA THR A 325 21.45 20.70 -4.08
C THR A 325 22.12 19.86 -3.00
N ASP A 326 23.45 19.88 -2.94
CA ASP A 326 24.14 19.38 -1.75
C ASP A 326 23.72 20.18 -0.50
N VAL A 327 23.77 19.54 0.67
CA VAL A 327 23.48 20.21 1.94
C VAL A 327 24.67 21.11 2.28
N PRO A 328 24.49 22.45 2.32
CA PRO A 328 25.57 23.36 2.67
C PRO A 328 25.84 23.33 4.19
N ASP A 329 27.05 23.76 4.60
CA ASP A 329 27.44 23.87 6.02
C ASP A 329 26.48 24.76 6.84
N ARG A 330 25.90 25.75 6.18
CA ARG A 330 24.85 26.63 6.70
C ARG A 330 23.79 26.78 5.63
N LEU A 331 22.54 26.48 5.99
CA LEU A 331 21.41 26.66 5.10
C LEU A 331 21.20 28.17 4.83
N PRO A 332 20.75 28.57 3.63
CA PRO A 332 20.41 29.96 3.33
C PRO A 332 19.39 30.52 4.33
N ASP A 333 19.30 31.84 4.48
CA ASP A 333 18.32 32.45 5.36
C ASP A 333 16.87 32.14 4.92
N PRO A 334 15.91 32.02 5.85
CA PRO A 334 14.50 31.76 5.52
C PRO A 334 13.93 32.83 4.59
N PRO A 335 13.29 32.44 3.47
CA PRO A 335 12.64 33.40 2.57
C PRO A 335 11.64 34.27 3.34
N GLY A 336 11.76 35.58 3.15
CA GLY A 336 10.88 36.58 3.76
C GLY A 336 11.17 36.89 5.22
N LEU A 337 12.15 36.26 5.88
CA LEU A 337 12.47 36.58 7.28
C LEU A 337 13.38 37.80 7.36
N SER A 338 12.88 38.89 7.95
CA SER A 338 13.66 40.11 8.20
C SER A 338 14.54 39.98 9.45
N PRO A 339 15.76 40.55 9.45
CA PRO A 339 16.58 40.67 10.66
C PRO A 339 15.92 41.44 11.80
N ALA A 340 14.87 42.22 11.53
CA ALA A 340 14.10 42.94 12.55
C ALA A 340 13.17 42.03 13.38
N VAL A 341 12.94 40.79 12.94
CA VAL A 341 12.16 39.81 13.71
C VAL A 341 13.08 39.10 14.69
N HIS A 342 12.66 39.05 15.95
CA HIS A 342 13.45 38.41 16.99
C HIS A 342 13.51 36.89 16.76
N THR A 343 14.71 36.32 16.72
CA THR A 343 14.94 34.88 16.56
C THR A 343 15.89 34.36 17.64
N LEU A 344 15.57 33.19 18.21
CA LEU A 344 16.48 32.46 19.09
C LEU A 344 17.03 31.23 18.35
N ARG A 345 18.32 30.92 18.52
CA ARG A 345 18.90 29.69 18.00
C ARG A 345 18.67 28.56 18.99
N VAL A 346 18.19 27.43 18.47
CA VAL A 346 17.88 26.23 19.26
C VAL A 346 18.60 25.04 18.63
N ASN A 347 19.39 24.34 19.45
CA ASN A 347 20.06 23.11 19.04
C ASN A 347 19.24 21.91 19.48
N THR A 348 18.98 21.00 18.54
CA THR A 348 18.19 19.80 18.77
C THR A 348 18.93 18.59 18.24
N SER A 349 19.17 17.61 19.12
CA SER A 349 19.68 16.28 18.74
C SER A 349 18.50 15.35 18.54
N ILE A 350 18.43 14.68 17.40
CA ILE A 350 17.31 13.81 17.01
C ILE A 350 17.83 12.41 16.67
N SER A 351 17.11 11.39 17.12
CA SER A 351 17.37 9.98 16.80
C SER A 351 16.07 9.34 16.31
N THR A 352 16.14 8.68 15.15
CA THR A 352 14.99 7.98 14.53
C THR A 352 15.05 6.48 14.77
N ALA A 353 13.91 5.82 14.85
CA ALA A 353 13.84 4.38 15.07
C ALA A 353 14.36 3.54 13.88
N GLU A 354 14.87 2.34 14.16
CA GLU A 354 15.40 1.38 13.17
C GLU A 354 14.37 0.85 12.17
N TRP A 355 13.07 1.02 12.45
CA TRP A 355 11.99 0.64 11.55
C TRP A 355 11.49 1.82 10.71
N TYR A 356 11.85 3.06 11.07
CA TYR A 356 11.35 4.27 10.43
C TYR A 356 12.23 4.67 9.23
N ALA A 357 11.85 4.23 8.03
CA ALA A 357 12.58 4.52 6.80
C ALA A 357 11.78 5.46 5.88
N GLN A 358 12.06 6.76 5.95
CA GLN A 358 11.52 7.80 5.08
C GLN A 358 12.63 8.48 4.27
N ASN A 359 12.26 9.02 3.11
CA ASN A 359 13.21 9.76 2.27
C ASN A 359 13.36 11.23 2.70
N TRP A 360 12.37 11.80 3.37
CA TRP A 360 12.43 13.16 3.90
C TRP A 360 12.83 13.14 5.37
N LEU A 361 13.80 13.98 5.72
CA LEU A 361 14.29 14.12 7.08
C LEU A 361 13.35 15.01 7.90
N PRO A 362 12.86 14.56 9.08
CA PRO A 362 12.14 15.43 10.01
C PRO A 362 13.03 16.56 10.52
N LEU A 363 12.58 17.80 10.43
CA LEU A 363 13.35 18.97 10.82
C LEU A 363 12.49 19.97 11.58
N PRO A 364 12.99 20.55 12.70
CA PRO A 364 12.45 21.80 13.21
C PRO A 364 12.51 22.89 12.12
N TYR A 365 11.48 23.73 12.04
CA TYR A 365 11.40 24.77 11.02
C TYR A 365 11.49 26.20 11.60
N PRO A 366 12.28 27.10 10.98
CA PRO A 366 13.27 26.84 9.94
C PRO A 366 14.60 26.36 10.50
N ALA A 367 15.15 25.31 9.88
CA ALA A 367 16.53 24.88 10.12
C ALA A 367 17.53 25.88 9.55
N ALA A 368 18.62 26.13 10.29
CA ALA A 368 19.75 26.98 9.91
C ALA A 368 21.02 26.16 9.62
N LYS A 369 21.20 25.04 10.31
CA LYS A 369 22.28 24.08 10.07
C LYS A 369 21.80 22.67 10.39
N VAL A 370 22.23 21.69 9.59
CA VAL A 370 21.96 20.26 9.83
C VAL A 370 23.28 19.52 9.75
N ASP A 371 23.68 18.88 10.84
CA ASP A 371 24.81 17.95 10.89
C ASP A 371 24.27 16.52 10.87
N ILE A 372 24.40 15.85 9.73
CA ILE A 372 23.82 14.54 9.48
C ILE A 372 24.77 13.66 8.65
N PRO A 373 25.03 12.41 9.06
CA PRO A 373 25.78 11.48 8.24
C PRO A 373 24.96 10.98 7.05
N GLY A 374 25.67 10.56 5.99
CA GLY A 374 25.06 9.94 4.81
C GLY A 374 24.85 10.90 3.65
N ARG A 375 24.03 10.48 2.67
CA ARG A 375 23.83 11.21 1.42
C ARG A 375 22.50 11.94 1.41
N TRP A 376 22.53 13.20 1.80
CA TRP A 376 21.35 14.06 1.85
C TRP A 376 21.46 15.21 0.85
N ARG A 377 20.31 15.66 0.38
CA ARG A 377 20.16 16.79 -0.54
C ARG A 377 19.22 17.81 0.04
N PHE A 378 19.48 19.08 -0.21
CA PHE A 378 18.69 20.19 0.27
C PHE A 378 17.78 20.73 -0.85
N GLU A 379 16.50 20.90 -0.56
CA GLU A 379 15.55 21.57 -1.43
C GLU A 379 15.30 23.01 -0.89
N PRO A 380 15.77 24.07 -1.58
CA PRO A 380 15.82 25.41 -0.99
C PRO A 380 14.48 26.11 -0.71
N ALA A 381 13.45 25.91 -1.54
CA ALA A 381 12.20 26.67 -1.44
C ALA A 381 11.29 26.12 -0.33
N GLY A 382 11.15 24.79 -0.28
CA GLY A 382 10.47 24.08 0.80
C GLY A 382 11.35 23.96 2.04
N ARG A 383 12.67 24.12 1.96
CA ARG A 383 13.64 23.94 3.07
C ARG A 383 13.52 22.55 3.72
N THR A 384 13.60 21.52 2.89
CA THR A 384 13.53 20.11 3.32
C THR A 384 14.79 19.37 2.90
N LEU A 385 15.18 18.36 3.68
CA LEU A 385 16.28 17.46 3.32
C LEU A 385 15.72 16.14 2.81
N VAL A 386 16.23 15.68 1.67
CA VAL A 386 15.81 14.45 0.99
C VAL A 386 17.00 13.52 0.82
N GLY A 387 16.82 12.23 1.09
CA GLY A 387 17.85 11.21 0.90
C GLY A 387 18.17 10.97 -0.58
N ASP A 388 19.45 10.80 -0.88
CA ASP A 388 19.98 10.50 -2.22
C ASP A 388 20.55 9.08 -2.29
N ARG A 389 20.41 8.42 -3.45
CA ARG A 389 20.91 7.06 -3.74
C ARG A 389 20.59 6.02 -2.65
N GLY A 390 19.34 5.99 -2.19
CA GLY A 390 18.86 5.00 -1.21
C GLY A 390 19.07 5.40 0.26
N GLN A 391 19.65 6.57 0.54
CA GLN A 391 19.65 7.14 1.88
C GLN A 391 18.22 7.37 2.38
N ASN A 392 17.95 7.00 3.63
CA ASN A 392 16.68 7.25 4.31
C ASN A 392 16.92 7.53 5.80
N THR A 393 15.83 7.74 6.54
CA THR A 393 15.85 8.06 7.98
C THR A 393 15.97 6.85 8.90
N ARG A 394 16.33 5.65 8.42
CA ARG A 394 16.39 4.47 9.28
C ARG A 394 17.54 4.59 10.29
N GLY A 395 17.23 4.59 11.59
CA GLY A 395 18.25 4.55 12.64
C GLY A 395 19.21 5.74 12.65
N VAL A 396 18.89 6.84 11.93
CA VAL A 396 19.80 7.98 11.80
C VAL A 396 19.80 8.84 13.05
N GLN A 397 20.98 9.39 13.37
CA GLN A 397 21.18 10.36 14.43
C GLN A 397 21.80 11.61 13.84
N TYR A 398 21.26 12.77 14.21
CA TYR A 398 21.64 14.05 13.62
C TYR A 398 21.36 15.21 14.56
N GLN A 399 22.01 16.34 14.28
CA GLN A 399 21.85 17.57 15.04
C GLN A 399 21.35 18.69 14.13
N VAL A 400 20.41 19.48 14.63
CA VAL A 400 19.84 20.61 13.91
C VAL A 400 19.96 21.87 14.76
N GLU A 401 20.62 22.89 14.20
CA GLU A 401 20.46 24.27 14.68
C GLU A 401 19.27 24.87 13.93
N SER A 402 18.26 25.34 14.65
CA SER A 402 17.04 25.93 14.11
C SER A 402 16.77 27.31 14.70
N LEU A 403 15.91 28.08 14.04
CA LEU A 403 15.50 29.41 14.51
C LEU A 403 14.10 29.34 15.11
N LEU A 404 13.96 29.67 16.38
CA LEU A 404 12.67 29.96 16.99
C LEU A 404 12.31 31.42 16.68
N VAL A 405 11.49 31.61 15.65
CA VAL A 405 11.05 32.92 15.17
C VAL A 405 9.92 33.44 16.06
N ARG A 406 10.08 34.64 16.64
CA ARG A 406 9.10 35.25 17.56
C ARG A 406 8.61 36.61 17.01
N PRO A 407 7.74 36.59 16.00
CA PRO A 407 7.17 37.82 15.46
C PRO A 407 6.15 38.42 16.44
N THR A 408 6.00 39.74 16.41
CA THR A 408 4.90 40.43 17.09
C THR A 408 3.65 40.45 16.20
N ALA A 409 2.46 40.55 16.80
CA ALA A 409 1.21 40.70 16.04
C ALA A 409 1.24 41.93 15.12
N HIS A 410 1.89 43.02 15.55
CA HIS A 410 2.09 44.20 14.70
C HIS A 410 2.91 43.89 13.45
N GLN A 411 4.05 43.18 13.58
CA GLN A 411 4.88 42.79 12.44
C GLN A 411 4.12 41.95 11.41
N LEU A 412 3.26 41.04 11.86
CA LEU A 412 2.41 40.22 10.97
C LEU A 412 1.30 41.06 10.31
N ALA A 413 0.65 41.93 11.08
CA ALA A 413 -0.44 42.79 10.59
C ALA A 413 0.03 43.84 9.58
N THR A 414 1.25 44.37 9.74
CA THR A 414 1.86 45.36 8.84
C THR A 414 2.86 44.74 7.85
N ALA A 415 2.79 43.43 7.63
CA ALA A 415 3.65 42.74 6.68
C ALA A 415 3.48 43.36 5.27
N PRO A 416 4.58 43.70 4.56
CA PRO A 416 4.51 44.17 3.18
C PRO A 416 3.89 43.12 2.24
N PRO A 417 3.50 43.53 1.02
CA PRO A 417 3.06 42.59 0.00
C PRO A 417 4.15 41.54 -0.32
N PRO A 418 3.80 40.26 -0.48
CA PRO A 418 4.74 39.22 -0.87
C PRO A 418 5.35 39.48 -2.27
N PRO A 419 6.55 38.94 -2.57
CA PRO A 419 7.10 38.95 -3.92
C PRO A 419 6.13 38.37 -4.94
N ALA A 420 6.05 38.97 -6.13
CA ALA A 420 5.03 38.62 -7.12
C ALA A 420 5.11 37.15 -7.59
N GLU A 421 6.30 36.57 -7.63
CA GLU A 421 6.49 35.16 -7.98
C GLU A 421 5.92 34.22 -6.91
N LEU A 422 6.26 34.48 -5.64
CA LEU A 422 5.73 33.74 -4.50
C LEU A 422 4.21 33.86 -4.43
N LEU A 423 3.67 35.07 -4.64
CA LEU A 423 2.23 35.29 -4.67
C LEU A 423 1.58 34.41 -5.75
N ARG A 424 2.06 34.46 -7.00
CA ARG A 424 1.49 33.68 -8.11
C ARG A 424 1.52 32.17 -7.86
N GLU A 425 2.60 31.65 -7.29
CA GLU A 425 2.76 30.23 -7.04
C GLU A 425 1.86 29.76 -5.88
N TYR A 426 1.91 30.47 -4.76
CA TYR A 426 1.31 30.00 -3.50
C TYR A 426 -0.11 30.51 -3.24
N THR A 427 -0.71 31.30 -4.14
CA THR A 427 -2.16 31.58 -4.13
C THR A 427 -2.92 30.83 -5.21
N LYS A 428 -2.24 30.00 -6.02
CA LYS A 428 -2.89 29.24 -7.10
C LYS A 428 -3.89 28.23 -6.52
N VAL A 429 -5.12 28.28 -7.04
CA VAL A 429 -6.19 27.31 -6.81
C VAL A 429 -6.67 26.75 -8.15
N PRO A 430 -7.15 25.50 -8.18
CA PRO A 430 -7.66 24.88 -9.40
C PRO A 430 -9.05 25.43 -9.75
N ASP A 431 -9.39 25.48 -11.04
CA ASP A 431 -10.71 25.91 -11.51
C ASP A 431 -11.85 25.00 -11.01
N SER A 432 -11.51 23.77 -10.62
CA SER A 432 -12.43 22.80 -10.03
C SER A 432 -12.78 23.09 -8.56
N LEU A 433 -12.13 24.06 -7.91
CA LEU A 433 -12.44 24.42 -6.52
C LEU A 433 -13.78 25.18 -6.47
N PRO A 434 -14.84 24.63 -5.83
CA PRO A 434 -16.15 25.27 -5.84
C PRO A 434 -16.15 26.63 -5.15
N THR A 435 -16.95 27.56 -5.66
CA THR A 435 -17.02 28.95 -5.18
C THR A 435 -17.42 29.07 -3.70
N VAL A 436 -18.13 28.07 -3.17
CA VAL A 436 -18.51 28.00 -1.74
C VAL A 436 -17.30 28.11 -0.81
N VAL A 437 -16.12 27.61 -1.23
CA VAL A 437 -14.89 27.71 -0.42
C VAL A 437 -14.46 29.16 -0.27
N HIS A 438 -14.40 29.90 -1.38
CA HIS A 438 -14.07 31.32 -1.39
C HIS A 438 -15.13 32.19 -0.70
N ASP A 439 -16.42 31.91 -0.93
CA ASP A 439 -17.50 32.67 -0.33
C ASP A 439 -17.58 32.45 1.18
N THR A 440 -17.35 31.22 1.64
CA THR A 440 -17.20 30.93 3.07
C THR A 440 -16.00 31.65 3.65
N ALA A 441 -14.85 31.66 2.97
CA ALA A 441 -13.66 32.37 3.42
C ALA A 441 -13.90 33.87 3.57
N ARG A 442 -14.58 34.51 2.61
CA ARG A 442 -14.95 35.93 2.71
C ARG A 442 -15.93 36.20 3.84
N LYS A 443 -16.91 35.31 4.05
CA LYS A 443 -17.90 35.45 5.13
C LYS A 443 -17.23 35.36 6.50
N VAL A 444 -16.42 34.33 6.72
CA VAL A 444 -15.69 34.12 7.98
C VAL A 444 -14.74 35.28 8.28
N THR A 445 -14.08 35.82 7.25
CA THR A 445 -13.10 36.89 7.42
C THR A 445 -13.67 38.30 7.29
N TYR A 446 -15.01 38.45 7.27
CA TYR A 446 -15.65 39.75 7.16
C TYR A 446 -15.16 40.73 8.23
N GLY A 447 -14.86 41.97 7.82
CA GLY A 447 -14.35 43.03 8.70
C GLY A 447 -12.88 42.91 9.11
N ALA A 448 -12.15 41.87 8.69
CA ALA A 448 -10.70 41.80 8.85
C ALA A 448 -10.00 42.85 7.97
N ARG A 449 -8.99 43.55 8.50
CA ARG A 449 -8.30 44.64 7.80
C ARG A 449 -7.02 44.17 7.12
N THR A 450 -6.32 43.23 7.73
CA THR A 450 -5.03 42.72 7.26
C THR A 450 -5.11 41.25 6.83
N ALA A 451 -4.12 40.78 6.07
CA ALA A 451 -3.99 39.35 5.74
C ALA A 451 -3.84 38.50 7.00
N TYR A 452 -3.15 39.02 8.02
CA TYR A 452 -2.97 38.33 9.30
C TYR A 452 -4.30 38.23 10.05
N ASP A 453 -5.10 39.30 10.11
CA ASP A 453 -6.44 39.27 10.72
C ASP A 453 -7.33 38.22 10.06
N LYS A 454 -7.26 38.10 8.72
CA LYS A 454 -8.00 37.08 7.97
C LYS A 454 -7.53 35.68 8.36
N ALA A 455 -6.22 35.45 8.45
CA ALA A 455 -5.65 34.16 8.83
C ALA A 455 -6.05 33.74 10.26
N VAL A 456 -5.99 34.66 11.22
CA VAL A 456 -6.43 34.42 12.60
C VAL A 456 -7.91 34.11 12.65
N LYS A 457 -8.77 34.88 11.94
CA LYS A 457 -10.21 34.59 11.88
C LYS A 457 -10.52 33.23 11.27
N LEU A 458 -9.79 32.81 10.24
CA LEU A 458 -9.94 31.47 9.68
C LEU A 458 -9.55 30.40 10.71
N GLN A 459 -8.42 30.56 11.40
CA GLN A 459 -7.99 29.65 12.45
C GLN A 459 -9.04 29.53 13.55
N ASP A 460 -9.47 30.66 14.14
CA ASP A 460 -10.44 30.70 15.23
C ASP A 460 -11.81 30.15 14.81
N TRP A 461 -12.17 30.31 13.54
CA TRP A 461 -13.38 29.71 13.01
C TRP A 461 -13.30 28.19 12.99
N PHE A 462 -12.16 27.61 12.58
CA PHE A 462 -12.01 26.16 12.66
C PHE A 462 -11.89 25.65 14.10
N SER A 463 -11.06 26.29 14.93
CA SER A 463 -10.66 25.74 16.22
C SER A 463 -11.60 26.08 17.38
N LEU A 464 -12.33 27.20 17.31
CA LEU A 464 -13.11 27.74 18.44
C LEU A 464 -14.61 27.91 18.13
N ASN A 465 -14.96 28.53 17.00
CA ASN A 465 -16.28 29.14 16.83
C ASN A 465 -17.14 28.52 15.72
N GLY A 466 -16.56 27.75 14.80
CA GLY A 466 -17.25 27.22 13.62
C GLY A 466 -18.03 25.93 13.89
N GLY A 467 -17.88 25.33 15.07
CA GLY A 467 -18.53 24.08 15.46
C GLY A 467 -17.93 22.85 14.78
N PHE A 468 -16.61 22.86 14.54
CA PHE A 468 -15.92 21.70 13.99
C PHE A 468 -15.49 20.72 15.08
N SER A 469 -15.51 19.43 14.76
CA SER A 469 -15.06 18.35 15.64
C SER A 469 -13.91 17.54 15.02
N TYR A 470 -13.06 16.99 15.89
CA TYR A 470 -11.95 16.13 15.48
C TYR A 470 -12.38 14.66 15.46
N ASN A 471 -12.26 14.00 14.30
CA ASN A 471 -12.53 12.58 14.11
C ASN A 471 -11.64 11.98 12.99
N THR A 472 -10.88 10.93 13.32
CA THR A 472 -9.96 10.23 12.39
C THR A 472 -10.62 9.07 11.63
N GLU A 473 -11.84 8.68 12.01
CA GLU A 473 -12.62 7.59 11.39
C GLU A 473 -13.48 8.06 10.22
N VAL A 474 -13.54 9.38 9.95
CA VAL A 474 -14.26 9.91 8.79
C VAL A 474 -13.71 9.33 7.49
N GLN A 475 -14.59 9.21 6.49
CA GLN A 475 -14.20 8.70 5.18
C GLN A 475 -13.09 9.59 4.58
N ALA A 476 -11.93 8.96 4.38
CA ALA A 476 -10.82 9.55 3.67
C ALA A 476 -11.29 10.05 2.29
N GLY A 477 -11.07 11.32 2.00
CA GLY A 477 -11.26 11.88 0.67
C GLY A 477 -10.18 12.92 0.42
N SER A 478 -9.84 13.14 -0.84
CA SER A 478 -8.91 14.18 -1.24
C SER A 478 -9.58 15.13 -2.22
N GLY A 479 -8.98 16.31 -2.39
CA GLY A 479 -9.40 17.24 -3.43
C GLY A 479 -10.55 18.15 -3.03
N SER A 480 -11.11 18.81 -4.03
CA SER A 480 -12.10 19.87 -3.87
C SER A 480 -13.42 19.36 -3.27
N GLU A 481 -13.89 18.16 -3.62
CA GLU A 481 -15.11 17.62 -3.00
C GLU A 481 -14.92 17.28 -1.52
N ALA A 482 -13.74 16.81 -1.13
CA ALA A 482 -13.43 16.54 0.27
C ALA A 482 -13.45 17.82 1.12
N ILE A 483 -12.97 18.95 0.55
CA ILE A 483 -13.05 20.26 1.19
C ILE A 483 -14.51 20.68 1.39
N VAL A 484 -15.35 20.58 0.35
CA VAL A 484 -16.77 20.95 0.45
C VAL A 484 -17.49 20.08 1.49
N ARG A 485 -17.32 18.77 1.42
CA ARG A 485 -17.90 17.83 2.37
C ARG A 485 -17.45 18.14 3.80
N PHE A 486 -16.18 18.47 4.02
CA PHE A 486 -15.68 18.84 5.33
C PHE A 486 -16.32 20.14 5.86
N LEU A 487 -16.50 21.16 5.01
CA LEU A 487 -17.18 22.40 5.39
C LEU A 487 -18.66 22.16 5.74
N GLU A 488 -19.31 21.20 5.10
CA GLU A 488 -20.71 20.80 5.37
C GLU A 488 -20.85 19.95 6.63
N GLN A 489 -20.04 18.90 6.75
CA GLN A 489 -20.09 17.94 7.86
C GLN A 489 -19.48 18.49 9.14
N LYS A 490 -18.52 19.42 9.02
CA LYS A 490 -17.74 20.01 10.12
C LYS A 490 -17.05 18.99 11.02
N GLU A 491 -16.68 17.85 10.45
CA GLU A 491 -16.03 16.77 11.17
C GLU A 491 -14.88 16.23 10.33
N GLY A 492 -13.69 16.12 10.94
CA GLY A 492 -12.51 15.61 10.24
C GLY A 492 -11.28 15.56 11.14
N PHE A 493 -10.12 15.31 10.55
CA PHE A 493 -8.83 15.31 11.25
C PHE A 493 -7.87 16.33 10.62
N CYS A 494 -6.66 16.47 11.18
CA CYS A 494 -5.72 17.57 10.92
C CYS A 494 -5.50 17.92 9.44
N VAL A 495 -5.56 16.93 8.53
CA VAL A 495 -5.45 17.19 7.09
C VAL A 495 -6.63 17.97 6.55
N HIS A 496 -7.86 17.61 6.91
CA HIS A 496 -9.07 18.31 6.46
C HIS A 496 -9.04 19.78 6.89
N PHE A 497 -8.68 20.03 8.16
CA PHE A 497 -8.53 21.39 8.68
C PHE A 497 -7.45 22.17 7.93
N SER A 498 -6.26 21.57 7.78
CA SER A 498 -5.11 22.23 7.17
C SER A 498 -5.31 22.51 5.68
N PHE A 499 -5.81 21.54 4.93
CA PHE A 499 -6.03 21.67 3.49
C PHE A 499 -7.13 22.69 3.22
N THR A 500 -8.20 22.67 4.01
CA THR A 500 -9.31 23.62 3.85
C THR A 500 -8.89 25.03 4.23
N MET A 501 -8.20 25.23 5.36
CA MET A 501 -7.69 26.54 5.75
C MET A 501 -6.70 27.08 4.71
N ALA A 502 -5.77 26.27 4.22
CA ALA A 502 -4.84 26.67 3.18
C ALA A 502 -5.57 27.04 1.88
N ALA A 503 -6.53 26.25 1.42
CA ALA A 503 -7.33 26.55 0.23
C ALA A 503 -8.10 27.88 0.40
N MET A 504 -8.78 28.07 1.54
CA MET A 504 -9.48 29.32 1.85
C MET A 504 -8.52 30.52 1.86
N ALA A 505 -7.36 30.40 2.49
CA ALA A 505 -6.32 31.43 2.49
C ALA A 505 -5.87 31.80 1.06
N ARG A 506 -5.62 30.80 0.20
CA ARG A 506 -5.27 31.03 -1.21
C ARG A 506 -6.35 31.79 -1.97
N THR A 507 -7.63 31.45 -1.77
CA THR A 507 -8.74 32.18 -2.41
C THR A 507 -8.85 33.63 -1.94
N LEU A 508 -8.34 33.95 -0.75
CA LEU A 508 -8.29 35.32 -0.21
C LEU A 508 -7.01 36.08 -0.62
N GLY A 509 -6.17 35.50 -1.47
CA GLY A 509 -4.91 36.09 -1.93
C GLY A 509 -3.77 36.01 -0.91
N ILE A 510 -3.87 35.13 0.09
CA ILE A 510 -2.82 34.91 1.08
C ILE A 510 -1.99 33.71 0.64
N PRO A 511 -0.67 33.84 0.41
CA PRO A 511 0.15 32.71 0.01
C PRO A 511 0.16 31.65 1.13
N ALA A 512 -0.20 30.42 0.80
CA ALA A 512 -0.37 29.35 1.76
C ALA A 512 0.17 28.01 1.22
N ARG A 513 0.65 27.16 2.12
CA ARG A 513 1.03 25.77 1.85
C ARG A 513 0.67 24.90 3.07
N VAL A 514 0.75 23.57 2.92
CA VAL A 514 0.46 22.65 4.03
C VAL A 514 1.71 21.89 4.40
N ALA A 515 2.18 22.04 5.62
CA ALA A 515 3.26 21.23 6.17
C ALA A 515 2.71 19.91 6.72
N VAL A 516 3.50 18.86 6.56
CA VAL A 516 3.26 17.53 7.14
C VAL A 516 4.49 17.15 7.95
N GLY A 517 4.27 16.50 9.08
CA GLY A 517 5.33 16.15 10.02
C GLY A 517 4.79 15.60 11.31
N PHE A 518 5.40 16.01 12.42
CA PHE A 518 5.02 15.59 13.77
C PHE A 518 4.84 16.79 14.69
N THR A 519 3.87 16.68 15.60
CA THR A 519 3.75 17.52 16.78
C THR A 519 4.94 17.29 17.73
N PRO A 520 5.14 18.15 18.75
CA PRO A 520 6.30 18.05 19.64
C PRO A 520 6.44 16.71 20.39
N GLY A 521 5.37 15.92 20.53
CA GLY A 521 5.39 14.65 21.25
C GLY A 521 5.37 14.81 22.77
N THR A 522 5.80 13.75 23.48
CA THR A 522 5.69 13.64 24.93
C THR A 522 7.06 13.64 25.61
N ARG A 523 7.30 14.63 26.49
CA ARG A 523 8.53 14.73 27.28
C ARG A 523 8.61 13.58 28.28
N GLN A 524 9.76 12.90 28.29
CA GLN A 524 10.08 11.75 29.13
C GLN A 524 10.83 12.19 30.41
N PRO A 525 10.83 11.36 31.47
CA PRO A 525 11.52 11.67 32.73
C PRO A 525 13.03 11.86 32.60
N ASP A 526 13.66 11.26 31.58
CA ASP A 526 15.09 11.39 31.30
C ASP A 526 15.45 12.67 30.51
N GLY A 527 14.46 13.54 30.28
CA GLY A 527 14.60 14.81 29.56
C GLY A 527 14.63 14.67 28.04
N THR A 528 14.46 13.47 27.49
CA THR A 528 14.16 13.30 26.05
C THR A 528 12.70 13.58 25.77
N THR A 529 12.35 13.80 24.50
CA THR A 529 10.97 13.90 24.04
C THR A 529 10.73 12.80 23.02
N SER A 530 9.75 11.94 23.31
CA SER A 530 9.35 10.83 22.45
C SER A 530 8.27 11.31 21.48
N VAL A 531 8.41 10.97 20.21
CA VAL A 531 7.46 11.30 19.15
C VAL A 531 6.97 9.99 18.52
N GLY A 532 5.67 9.73 18.66
CA GLY A 532 5.00 8.54 18.19
C GLY A 532 4.38 8.66 16.80
N LEU A 533 3.68 7.60 16.38
CA LEU A 533 2.87 7.61 15.16
C LEU A 533 1.62 8.47 15.31
N LYS A 534 1.08 8.58 16.54
CA LYS A 534 -0.10 9.41 16.82
C LYS A 534 0.23 10.91 16.92
N ASP A 535 1.50 11.25 16.98
CA ASP A 535 2.00 12.63 16.86
C ASP A 535 2.09 13.10 15.40
N ALA A 536 1.83 12.22 14.42
CA ALA A 536 1.83 12.61 13.02
C ALA A 536 0.74 13.66 12.76
N HIS A 537 1.12 14.79 12.15
CA HIS A 537 0.24 15.95 12.02
C HIS A 537 0.44 16.69 10.70
N ALA A 538 -0.61 17.42 10.30
CA ALA A 538 -0.56 18.37 9.19
C ALA A 538 -1.05 19.73 9.69
N TRP A 539 -0.41 20.80 9.25
CA TRP A 539 -0.76 22.18 9.60
C TRP A 539 -0.56 23.11 8.41
N PRO A 540 -1.38 24.18 8.27
CA PRO A 540 -1.15 25.20 7.25
C PRO A 540 -0.01 26.14 7.66
N GLU A 541 0.79 26.54 6.69
CA GLU A 541 1.75 27.63 6.78
C GLU A 541 1.31 28.75 5.83
N LEU A 542 1.17 29.97 6.35
CA LEU A 542 0.82 31.17 5.58
C LEU A 542 2.01 32.13 5.58
N TYR A 543 2.24 32.78 4.44
CA TYR A 543 3.41 33.64 4.24
C TYR A 543 3.11 35.11 4.55
N PHE A 544 3.99 35.73 5.33
CA PHE A 544 3.97 37.16 5.64
C PHE A 544 5.36 37.75 5.39
N GLU A 545 5.49 38.66 4.42
CA GLU A 545 6.78 39.29 4.10
C GLU A 545 7.34 40.01 5.34
N GLY A 546 8.63 39.86 5.59
CA GLY A 546 9.29 40.33 6.81
C GLY A 546 9.30 39.31 7.96
N VAL A 547 8.41 38.32 7.96
CA VAL A 547 8.39 37.20 8.94
C VAL A 547 8.67 35.84 8.28
N GLY A 548 8.25 35.67 7.03
CA GLY A 548 8.33 34.42 6.28
C GLY A 548 7.10 33.52 6.50
N TRP A 549 7.30 32.22 6.29
CA TRP A 549 6.26 31.20 6.50
C TRP A 549 5.94 31.02 7.98
N THR A 550 4.68 31.27 8.34
CA THR A 550 4.18 31.21 9.71
C THR A 550 3.16 30.08 9.84
N ARG A 551 3.33 29.20 10.84
CA ARG A 551 2.39 28.12 11.17
C ARG A 551 1.10 28.67 11.75
N PHE A 552 -0.02 28.09 11.35
CA PHE A 552 -1.33 28.22 12.00
C PHE A 552 -1.82 26.83 12.42
N GLU A 553 -2.70 26.77 13.42
CA GLU A 553 -3.27 25.52 13.94
C GLU A 553 -4.81 25.59 13.92
N PRO A 554 -5.45 25.20 12.80
CA PRO A 554 -6.90 25.15 12.70
C PRO A 554 -7.52 23.93 13.37
N THR A 555 -6.74 22.92 13.77
CA THR A 555 -7.29 21.69 14.36
C THR A 555 -7.77 21.99 15.79
N PRO A 556 -9.04 21.72 16.15
CA PRO A 556 -9.52 21.89 17.51
C PRO A 556 -8.68 21.08 18.51
N SER A 557 -8.53 21.59 19.74
CA SER A 557 -7.83 20.94 20.86
C SER A 557 -6.32 20.68 20.69
N ARG A 558 -5.67 21.38 19.75
CA ARG A 558 -4.21 21.32 19.51
C ARG A 558 -3.52 22.65 19.73
#